data_AF-A0A519DGG3-F1
#
_entry.id   AF-A0A519DGG3-F1
#
_cell.length_a   1.000
_cell.length_b   1.000
_cell.length_c   1.000
_cell.angle_alpha   90.00
_cell.angle_beta   90.00
_cell.angle_gamma   90.00
#
_symmetry.space_group_name_H-M   'P 1'
#
loop_
_entity.id
_entity.type
_entity.pdbx_description
1 polymer ?
#
loop_
_entity_poly.entity_id
_entity_poly.type
_entity_poly.pdbx_seq_one_letter_code
_entity_poly.pdbx_strand_id
1 'polypeptide(L)'
;MVGLGRQDRSDIASAVVEASLEIGADAQFIIDRSEIREFDQGMIDWRGMLESNHWLVLSSSCPLDGDSMKWAWGSSLTFAELEGCKTAMLIDMPEDSGRMDEVWGSVIERIRQIHLLFIDPEAMKALAELEGTEVELLLKEVRRRSFVPIVCSFDPKKGVAHVSHSLGHEIVEVKERMSLERWLAGFLCELPISGFGESGIVSAARSSPG
;
A
#
# COMPACT_ATOMS: atom_id res chain seq x y z
N MET A 1 -6.48 -5.86 9.45
CA MET A 1 -5.61 -5.83 8.25
C MET A 1 -4.32 -6.55 8.56
N VAL A 2 -3.62 -7.07 7.57
CA VAL A 2 -2.30 -7.68 7.75
C VAL A 2 -1.26 -6.95 6.92
N GLY A 3 -0.02 -6.90 7.42
CA GLY A 3 1.10 -6.35 6.67
C GLY A 3 2.25 -7.32 6.52
N LEU A 4 2.81 -7.38 5.32
CA LEU A 4 4.10 -7.99 5.05
C LEU A 4 5.10 -6.87 4.75
N GLY A 5 5.91 -6.55 5.75
CA GLY A 5 6.99 -5.59 5.67
C GLY A 5 8.32 -6.21 6.13
N ARG A 6 9.37 -5.41 6.10
CA ARG A 6 10.71 -5.77 6.54
C ARG A 6 10.73 -6.24 7.99
N GLN A 7 11.71 -7.07 8.32
CA GLN A 7 11.89 -7.57 9.68
C GLN A 7 12.19 -6.45 10.68
N ASP A 8 12.99 -5.46 10.27
CA ASP A 8 13.34 -4.29 11.09
C ASP A 8 12.27 -3.21 11.14
N ARG A 9 11.17 -3.39 10.37
CA ARG A 9 10.05 -2.46 10.23
C ARG A 9 10.42 -1.10 9.64
N SER A 10 11.51 -1.01 8.88
CA SER A 10 11.95 0.25 8.29
C SER A 10 11.10 0.70 7.10
N ASP A 11 10.21 -0.16 6.58
CA ASP A 11 9.43 0.08 5.37
C ASP A 11 8.07 0.72 5.66
N ILE A 12 7.48 1.31 4.62
CA ILE A 12 6.21 2.04 4.71
C ILE A 12 5.02 1.14 5.07
N ALA A 13 4.96 -0.11 4.61
CA ALA A 13 3.88 -1.03 4.95
C ALA A 13 3.92 -1.37 6.43
N SER A 14 5.11 -1.60 6.99
CA SER A 14 5.28 -1.76 8.43
C SER A 14 4.78 -0.54 9.20
N ALA A 15 5.17 0.66 8.78
CA ALA A 15 4.76 1.89 9.44
C ALA A 15 3.23 2.16 9.37
N VAL A 16 2.58 1.80 8.26
CA VAL A 16 1.12 1.85 8.13
C VAL A 16 0.42 0.85 9.06
N VAL A 17 0.98 -0.34 9.24
CA VAL A 17 0.44 -1.33 10.18
C VAL A 17 0.62 -0.86 11.63
N GLU A 18 1.77 -0.27 11.98
CA GLU A 18 1.99 0.36 13.29
C GLU A 18 0.97 1.49 13.53
N ALA A 19 0.81 2.39 12.55
CA ALA A 19 -0.18 3.45 12.63
C ALA A 19 -1.63 2.93 12.73
N SER A 20 -1.93 1.79 12.08
CA SER A 20 -3.24 1.12 12.18
C SER A 20 -3.51 0.59 13.59
N LEU A 21 -2.49 0.00 14.23
CA LEU A 21 -2.57 -0.42 15.63
C LEU A 21 -2.77 0.78 16.58
N GLU A 22 -2.06 1.88 16.35
CA GLU A 22 -2.17 3.10 17.16
C GLU A 22 -3.57 3.72 17.14
N ILE A 23 -4.28 3.61 16.00
CA ILE A 23 -5.66 4.10 15.85
C ILE A 23 -6.71 3.07 16.31
N GLY A 24 -6.28 1.97 16.94
CA GLY A 24 -7.14 0.94 17.51
C GLY A 24 -7.73 -0.04 16.50
N ALA A 25 -7.17 -0.12 15.28
CA ALA A 25 -7.60 -1.11 14.30
C ALA A 25 -7.07 -2.50 14.66
N ASP A 26 -7.82 -3.53 14.28
CA ASP A 26 -7.34 -4.91 14.30
C ASP A 26 -6.31 -5.09 13.17
N ALA A 27 -5.03 -5.09 13.52
CA ALA A 27 -3.93 -5.19 12.58
C ALA A 27 -2.83 -6.13 13.08
N GLN A 28 -2.14 -6.81 12.16
CA GLN A 28 -1.06 -7.75 12.50
C GLN A 28 0.05 -7.79 11.45
N PHE A 29 1.26 -8.10 11.90
CA PHE A 29 2.41 -8.36 11.02
C PHE A 29 2.47 -9.83 10.64
N ILE A 30 2.82 -10.12 9.39
CA ILE A 30 3.00 -11.49 8.91
C ILE A 30 4.28 -12.14 9.43
N ILE A 31 5.40 -11.41 9.36
CA ILE A 31 6.69 -11.88 9.87
C ILE A 31 6.87 -11.31 11.28
N ASP A 32 7.16 -12.14 12.29
CA ASP A 32 7.51 -11.64 13.63
C ASP A 32 8.93 -11.05 13.64
N ARG A 33 9.16 -9.99 14.43
CA ARG A 33 10.49 -9.43 14.68
C ARG A 33 11.45 -10.44 15.32
N SER A 34 10.92 -11.48 15.98
CA SER A 34 11.70 -12.51 16.67
C SER A 34 12.34 -13.57 15.74
N GLU A 35 11.94 -13.64 14.48
CA GLU A 35 12.47 -14.62 13.52
C GLU A 35 13.88 -14.23 13.02
N ILE A 36 14.85 -15.12 13.25
CA ILE A 36 16.29 -14.86 13.08
C ILE A 36 16.67 -14.88 11.59
N ARG A 37 16.90 -13.71 10.99
CA ARG A 37 17.63 -13.41 9.72
C ARG A 37 17.24 -14.13 8.41
N GLU A 38 16.63 -15.29 8.46
CA GLU A 38 16.06 -16.04 7.36
C GLU A 38 14.78 -16.70 7.89
N PHE A 39 13.62 -16.26 7.41
CA PHE A 39 12.35 -16.93 7.69
C PHE A 39 12.01 -17.87 6.53
N ASP A 40 11.39 -19.01 6.83
CA ASP A 40 10.86 -19.91 5.81
C ASP A 40 9.44 -19.47 5.44
N GLN A 41 9.30 -18.85 4.28
CA GLN A 41 8.00 -18.41 3.75
C GLN A 41 6.99 -19.56 3.59
N GLY A 42 7.46 -20.82 3.51
CA GLY A 42 6.63 -22.01 3.46
C GLY A 42 5.98 -22.37 4.80
N MET A 43 6.47 -21.81 5.91
CA MET A 43 5.93 -22.04 7.25
C MET A 43 4.89 -21.00 7.67
N ILE A 44 4.68 -19.95 6.86
CA ILE A 44 3.67 -18.93 7.10
C ILE A 44 2.27 -19.54 6.88
N ASP A 45 1.41 -19.44 7.89
CA ASP A 45 -0.01 -19.81 7.78
C ASP A 45 -0.79 -18.73 6.99
N TRP A 46 -0.52 -18.64 5.69
CA TRP A 46 -1.11 -17.62 4.81
C TRP A 46 -2.63 -17.58 4.91
N ARG A 47 -3.26 -18.76 4.92
CA ARG A 47 -4.71 -18.87 4.99
C ARG A 47 -5.24 -18.33 6.32
N GLY A 48 -4.71 -18.80 7.44
CA GLY A 48 -5.13 -18.33 8.76
C GLY A 48 -4.92 -16.83 8.96
N MET A 49 -3.88 -16.25 8.36
CA MET A 49 -3.62 -14.81 8.44
C MET A 49 -4.54 -13.97 7.54
N LEU A 50 -4.95 -14.48 6.38
CA LEU A 50 -5.65 -13.69 5.35
C LEU A 50 -7.18 -13.86 5.36
N GLU A 51 -7.72 -15.00 5.76
CA GLU A 51 -9.16 -15.35 5.64
C GLU A 51 -10.13 -14.32 6.26
N SER A 52 -9.73 -13.67 7.36
CA SER A 52 -10.58 -12.72 8.09
C SER A 52 -10.21 -11.25 7.87
N ASN A 53 -9.15 -10.98 7.10
CA ASN A 53 -8.59 -9.64 6.95
C ASN A 53 -9.05 -8.96 5.66
N HIS A 54 -9.48 -7.69 5.77
CA HIS A 54 -9.91 -6.94 4.58
C HIS A 54 -8.74 -6.55 3.67
N TRP A 55 -7.62 -6.16 4.28
CA TRP A 55 -6.45 -5.64 3.59
C TRP A 55 -5.20 -6.45 3.91
N LEU A 56 -4.45 -6.80 2.86
CA LEU A 56 -3.03 -7.12 2.87
C LEU A 56 -2.25 -5.87 2.43
N VAL A 57 -1.35 -5.38 3.27
CA VAL A 57 -0.52 -4.20 3.00
C VAL A 57 0.91 -4.63 2.68
N LEU A 58 1.44 -4.19 1.54
CA LEU A 58 2.76 -4.55 1.03
C LEU A 58 3.55 -3.30 0.64
N SER A 59 4.86 -3.30 0.91
CA SER A 59 5.79 -2.34 0.30
C SER A 59 6.34 -2.89 -1.01
N SER A 60 6.60 -2.00 -1.95
CA SER A 60 7.13 -2.35 -3.27
C SER A 60 8.62 -2.71 -3.26
N SER A 61 9.37 -2.17 -2.29
CA SER A 61 10.80 -2.41 -2.12
C SER A 61 11.13 -3.74 -1.42
N CYS A 62 10.20 -4.33 -0.65
CA CYS A 62 10.42 -5.58 0.09
C CYS A 62 11.02 -6.74 -0.74
N PRO A 63 10.61 -6.99 -2.00
CA PRO A 63 11.22 -8.03 -2.83
C PRO A 63 12.72 -7.87 -3.09
N LEU A 64 13.30 -6.70 -2.83
CA LEU A 64 14.74 -6.45 -2.95
C LEU A 64 15.55 -7.01 -1.78
N ASP A 65 14.92 -7.35 -0.65
CA ASP A 65 15.56 -7.75 0.61
C ASP A 65 15.89 -9.26 0.66
N GLY A 66 16.16 -9.85 -0.50
CA GLY A 66 16.56 -11.25 -0.64
C GLY A 66 15.43 -12.19 -1.07
N ASP A 67 15.81 -13.41 -1.41
CA ASP A 67 14.91 -14.39 -2.04
C ASP A 67 13.73 -14.74 -1.14
N SER A 68 13.92 -14.98 0.16
CA SER A 68 12.81 -15.32 1.07
C SER A 68 11.72 -14.24 1.08
N MET A 69 12.08 -12.96 1.14
CA MET A 69 11.12 -11.86 1.11
C MET A 69 10.45 -11.75 -0.26
N LYS A 70 11.20 -11.89 -1.35
CA LYS A 70 10.65 -11.93 -2.72
C LYS A 70 9.62 -13.05 -2.89
N TRP A 71 9.92 -14.24 -2.39
CA TRP A 71 9.00 -15.37 -2.45
C TRP A 71 7.77 -15.14 -1.56
N ALA A 72 7.95 -14.68 -0.32
CA ALA A 72 6.86 -14.36 0.59
C ALA A 72 5.93 -13.28 0.00
N TRP A 73 6.50 -12.24 -0.60
CA TRP A 73 5.74 -11.18 -1.27
C TRP A 73 4.89 -11.73 -2.40
N GLY A 74 5.48 -12.56 -3.27
CA GLY A 74 4.73 -13.24 -4.34
C GLY A 74 3.63 -14.18 -3.82
N SER A 75 3.93 -14.99 -2.79
CA SER A 75 2.97 -15.89 -2.17
C SER A 75 1.82 -15.13 -1.51
N SER A 76 2.11 -14.04 -0.81
CA SER A 76 1.11 -13.22 -0.13
C SER A 76 0.05 -12.70 -1.10
N LEU A 77 0.45 -12.26 -2.29
CA LEU A 77 -0.46 -11.81 -3.34
C LEU A 77 -1.37 -12.94 -3.84
N THR A 78 -0.80 -14.11 -4.09
CA THR A 78 -1.57 -15.29 -4.52
C THR A 78 -2.57 -15.73 -3.45
N PHE A 79 -2.16 -15.83 -2.19
CA PHE A 79 -3.07 -16.23 -1.12
C PHE A 79 -4.11 -15.14 -0.82
N ALA A 80 -3.76 -13.86 -0.89
CA ALA A 80 -4.73 -12.79 -0.68
C ALA A 80 -5.87 -12.86 -1.70
N GLU A 81 -5.54 -13.11 -2.97
CA GLU A 81 -6.53 -13.33 -4.02
C GLU A 81 -7.42 -14.55 -3.75
N LEU A 82 -6.84 -15.68 -3.31
CA LEU A 82 -7.57 -16.91 -3.00
C LEU A 82 -8.53 -16.76 -1.82
N GLU A 83 -8.10 -16.04 -0.77
CA GLU A 83 -8.88 -15.83 0.46
C GLU A 83 -9.81 -14.61 0.38
N GLY A 84 -9.82 -13.88 -0.75
CA GLY A 84 -10.64 -12.67 -0.93
C GLY A 84 -10.15 -11.45 -0.13
N CYS A 85 -8.91 -11.49 0.35
CA CYS A 85 -8.24 -10.36 0.99
C CYS A 85 -7.76 -9.37 -0.08
N LYS A 86 -8.07 -8.07 0.09
CA LYS A 86 -7.66 -7.06 -0.89
C LYS A 86 -6.22 -6.62 -0.66
N THR A 87 -5.48 -6.43 -1.74
CA THR A 87 -4.09 -5.94 -1.65
C THR A 87 -4.02 -4.42 -1.76
N ALA A 88 -3.40 -3.78 -0.77
CA ALA A 88 -2.88 -2.43 -0.83
C ALA A 88 -1.36 -2.48 -1.06
N MET A 89 -0.92 -2.03 -2.23
CA MET A 89 0.49 -1.94 -2.59
C MET A 89 1.00 -0.51 -2.39
N LEU A 90 2.06 -0.36 -1.60
CA LEU A 90 2.67 0.92 -1.28
C LEU A 90 3.98 1.06 -2.06
N ILE A 91 4.00 2.01 -2.99
CA ILE A 91 5.17 2.32 -3.81
C ILE A 91 6.05 3.30 -3.04
N ASP A 92 7.11 2.77 -2.47
CA ASP A 92 8.15 3.48 -1.74
C ASP A 92 9.40 3.68 -2.58
N MET A 93 10.25 4.63 -2.18
CA MET A 93 11.58 4.78 -2.76
C MET A 93 12.48 3.66 -2.23
N PRO A 94 13.07 2.80 -3.08
CA PRO A 94 14.05 1.82 -2.62
C PRO A 94 15.30 2.52 -2.07
N GLU A 95 16.01 1.86 -1.14
CA GLU A 95 17.27 2.38 -0.57
C GLU A 95 18.30 2.71 -1.65
N ASP A 96 18.41 1.84 -2.67
CA ASP A 96 19.10 2.13 -3.92
C ASP A 96 18.09 2.66 -4.94
N SER A 97 18.03 3.97 -5.08
CA SER A 97 17.13 4.65 -6.02
C SER A 97 17.36 4.27 -7.48
N GLY A 98 18.53 3.70 -7.82
CA GLY A 98 18.81 3.17 -9.14
C GLY A 98 18.00 1.92 -9.50
N ARG A 99 17.32 1.29 -8.52
CA ARG A 99 16.52 0.07 -8.69
C ARG A 99 15.01 0.34 -8.75
N MET A 100 14.60 1.59 -8.92
CA MET A 100 13.18 1.95 -9.02
C MET A 100 12.49 1.24 -10.20
N ASP A 101 13.20 0.99 -11.29
CA ASP A 101 12.73 0.23 -12.45
C ASP A 101 12.45 -1.24 -12.11
N GLU A 102 13.33 -1.88 -11.34
CA GLU A 102 13.15 -3.26 -10.85
C GLU A 102 11.95 -3.39 -9.92
N VAL A 103 11.82 -2.45 -8.97
CA VAL A 103 10.67 -2.36 -8.05
C VAL A 103 9.38 -2.17 -8.83
N TRP A 104 9.35 -1.19 -9.72
CA TRP A 104 8.16 -0.90 -10.51
C TRP A 104 7.80 -2.04 -11.45
N GLY A 105 8.79 -2.66 -12.11
CA GLY A 105 8.59 -3.84 -12.95
C GLY A 105 7.93 -4.98 -12.20
N SER A 106 8.39 -5.26 -10.98
CA SER A 106 7.83 -6.31 -10.11
C SER A 106 6.36 -6.03 -9.74
N VAL A 107 6.00 -4.77 -9.51
CA VAL A 107 4.62 -4.35 -9.26
C VAL A 107 3.77 -4.50 -10.52
N ILE A 108 4.27 -4.08 -11.68
CA ILE A 108 3.57 -4.19 -12.96
C ILE A 108 3.24 -5.65 -13.29
N GLU A 109 4.14 -6.59 -13.04
CA GLU A 109 3.91 -8.03 -13.24
C GLU A 109 2.73 -8.57 -12.42
N ARG A 110 2.43 -7.94 -11.28
CA ARG A 110 1.38 -8.36 -10.32
C ARG A 110 0.21 -7.38 -10.24
N ILE A 111 0.17 -6.37 -11.10
CA ILE A 111 -0.73 -5.21 -11.00
C ILE A 111 -2.21 -5.58 -10.91
N ARG A 112 -2.61 -6.72 -11.50
CA ARG A 112 -4.00 -7.22 -11.50
C ARG A 112 -4.47 -7.72 -10.13
N GLN A 113 -3.55 -8.06 -9.23
CA GLN A 113 -3.86 -8.53 -7.87
C GLN A 113 -3.96 -7.34 -6.90
N ILE A 114 -3.67 -6.12 -7.36
CA ILE A 114 -3.62 -4.90 -6.55
C ILE A 114 -4.97 -4.18 -6.62
N HIS A 115 -5.53 -3.90 -5.45
CA HIS A 115 -6.82 -3.24 -5.30
C HIS A 115 -6.69 -1.76 -4.95
N LEU A 116 -5.62 -1.41 -4.25
CA LEU A 116 -5.21 -0.04 -3.97
C LEU A 116 -3.72 0.09 -4.21
N LEU A 117 -3.32 1.11 -4.97
CA LEU A 117 -1.92 1.47 -5.18
C LEU A 117 -1.69 2.84 -4.54
N PHE A 118 -0.89 2.89 -3.50
CA PHE A 118 -0.43 4.13 -2.91
C PHE A 118 0.95 4.46 -3.48
N ILE A 119 1.19 5.71 -3.86
CA ILE A 119 2.51 6.16 -4.32
C ILE A 119 3.03 7.17 -3.32
N ASP A 120 4.15 6.83 -2.67
CA ASP A 120 4.84 7.73 -1.76
C ASP A 120 5.22 9.02 -2.52
N PRO A 121 4.97 10.21 -1.94
CA PRO A 121 5.39 11.47 -2.53
C PRO A 121 6.86 11.51 -2.97
N GLU A 122 7.75 10.80 -2.28
CA GLU A 122 9.17 10.70 -2.62
C GLU A 122 9.40 9.87 -3.90
N ALA A 123 8.56 8.85 -4.16
CA ALA A 123 8.61 7.99 -5.34
C ALA A 123 7.94 8.60 -6.58
N MET A 124 7.05 9.60 -6.41
CA MET A 124 6.26 10.19 -7.50
C MET A 124 7.10 10.68 -8.68
N LYS A 125 8.23 11.36 -8.41
CA LYS A 125 9.07 11.92 -9.49
C LYS A 125 9.75 10.81 -10.29
N ALA A 126 10.39 9.86 -9.62
CA ALA A 126 11.09 8.76 -10.27
C ALA A 126 10.12 7.90 -11.09
N LEU A 127 8.92 7.66 -10.56
CA LEU A 127 7.92 6.88 -11.25
C LEU A 127 7.32 7.62 -12.46
N ALA A 128 7.14 8.94 -12.38
CA ALA A 128 6.72 9.76 -13.51
C ALA A 128 7.74 9.72 -14.67
N GLU A 129 9.03 9.75 -14.35
CA GLU A 129 10.11 9.60 -15.33
C GLU A 129 10.08 8.22 -16.00
N LEU A 130 9.89 7.14 -15.23
CA LEU A 130 9.76 5.77 -15.76
C LEU A 130 8.52 5.59 -16.67
N GLU A 131 7.40 6.19 -16.29
CA GLU A 131 6.16 6.12 -17.07
C GLU A 131 6.11 7.11 -18.24
N GLY A 132 7.09 8.00 -18.36
CA GLY A 132 7.15 9.04 -19.39
C GLY A 132 5.97 10.02 -19.30
N THR A 133 5.56 10.39 -18.07
CA THR A 133 4.43 11.27 -17.78
C THR A 133 4.82 12.42 -16.85
N GLU A 134 3.92 13.40 -16.71
CA GLU A 134 4.07 14.48 -15.72
C GLU A 134 3.63 13.99 -14.33
N VAL A 135 4.29 14.48 -13.28
CA VAL A 135 4.01 14.09 -11.88
C VAL A 135 2.55 14.31 -11.51
N GLU A 136 1.96 15.42 -11.97
CA GLU A 136 0.59 15.84 -11.74
C GLU A 136 -0.44 14.90 -12.41
N LEU A 137 -0.03 14.20 -13.47
CA LEU A 137 -0.88 13.27 -14.23
C LEU A 137 -0.64 11.81 -13.82
N LEU A 138 0.43 11.52 -13.08
CA LEU A 138 0.89 10.17 -12.79
C LEU A 138 -0.21 9.26 -12.22
N LEU A 139 -0.90 9.67 -11.15
CA LEU A 139 -1.93 8.84 -10.51
C LEU A 139 -3.07 8.49 -11.48
N LYS A 140 -3.50 9.46 -12.28
CA LYS A 140 -4.57 9.26 -13.27
C LYS A 140 -4.13 8.29 -14.35
N GLU A 141 -2.91 8.45 -14.84
CA GLU A 141 -2.38 7.65 -15.94
C GLU A 141 -2.08 6.22 -15.50
N VAL A 142 -1.46 6.03 -14.34
CA VAL A 142 -1.24 4.72 -13.73
C VAL A 142 -2.58 4.02 -13.53
N ARG A 143 -3.58 4.68 -12.94
CA ARG A 143 -4.92 4.10 -12.74
C ARG A 143 -5.57 3.69 -14.06
N ARG A 144 -5.47 4.54 -15.08
CA ARG A 144 -6.07 4.33 -16.40
C ARG A 144 -5.45 3.15 -17.14
N ARG A 145 -4.12 3.00 -17.06
CA ARG A 145 -3.37 1.93 -17.76
C ARG A 145 -3.39 0.61 -17.01
N SER A 146 -3.33 0.65 -15.68
CA SER A 146 -3.28 -0.56 -14.84
C SER A 146 -4.65 -1.17 -14.54
N PHE A 147 -5.71 -0.35 -14.60
CA PHE A 147 -7.04 -0.69 -14.10
C PHE A 147 -7.11 -0.97 -12.59
N VAL A 148 -6.09 -0.60 -11.82
CA VAL A 148 -6.16 -0.66 -10.35
C VAL A 148 -7.36 0.17 -9.89
N PRO A 149 -8.24 -0.34 -9.00
CA PRO A 149 -9.45 0.34 -8.58
C PRO A 149 -9.20 1.74 -7.99
N ILE A 150 -8.18 1.86 -7.13
CA ILE A 150 -7.81 3.11 -6.45
C ILE A 150 -6.30 3.32 -6.58
N VAL A 151 -5.88 4.49 -7.06
CA VAL A 151 -4.48 4.94 -7.05
C VAL A 151 -4.40 6.28 -6.34
N CYS A 152 -3.64 6.37 -5.26
CA CYS A 152 -3.60 7.56 -4.41
C CYS A 152 -2.20 7.95 -3.93
N SER A 153 -2.09 9.19 -3.46
CA SER A 153 -0.91 9.72 -2.76
C SER A 153 -1.37 10.78 -1.75
N PHE A 154 -0.55 11.06 -0.75
CA PHE A 154 -0.86 12.05 0.28
C PHE A 154 0.35 12.92 0.59
N ASP A 155 0.18 14.24 0.50
CA ASP A 155 1.18 15.23 0.89
C ASP A 155 0.92 15.69 2.34
N PRO A 156 1.66 15.18 3.34
CA PRO A 156 1.45 15.55 4.74
C PRO A 156 1.83 17.01 5.04
N LYS A 157 2.66 17.66 4.20
CA LYS A 157 3.04 19.06 4.39
C LYS A 157 1.88 19.98 4.03
N LYS A 158 1.10 19.61 3.01
CA LYS A 158 -0.09 20.35 2.57
C LYS A 158 -1.38 19.84 3.22
N GLY A 159 -1.38 18.62 3.76
CA GLY A 159 -2.59 17.94 4.22
C GLY A 159 -3.54 17.64 3.06
N VAL A 160 -3.01 17.20 1.91
CA VAL A 160 -3.81 16.97 0.69
C VAL A 160 -3.62 15.55 0.20
N ALA A 161 -4.73 14.82 0.09
CA ALA A 161 -4.79 13.51 -0.56
C ALA A 161 -5.25 13.67 -2.01
N HIS A 162 -4.57 12.98 -2.91
CA HIS A 162 -5.00 12.80 -4.30
C HIS A 162 -5.45 11.37 -4.49
N VAL A 163 -6.67 11.15 -4.97
CA VAL A 163 -7.26 9.82 -5.12
C VAL A 163 -7.87 9.66 -6.51
N SER A 164 -7.25 8.83 -7.35
CA SER A 164 -7.77 8.45 -8.67
C SER A 164 -8.53 7.14 -8.56
N HIS A 165 -9.74 7.09 -9.11
CA HIS A 165 -10.60 5.90 -9.09
C HIS A 165 -11.45 5.80 -10.37
N SER A 166 -12.39 4.86 -10.40
CA SER A 166 -13.23 4.57 -11.57
C SER A 166 -14.18 5.69 -11.99
N LEU A 167 -14.58 6.55 -11.06
CA LEU A 167 -15.54 7.62 -11.31
C LEU A 167 -14.86 8.98 -11.58
N GLY A 168 -13.58 9.13 -11.22
CA GLY A 168 -12.91 10.40 -11.34
C GLY A 168 -11.59 10.47 -10.59
N HIS A 169 -11.23 11.69 -10.22
CA HIS A 169 -10.03 12.01 -9.46
C HIS A 169 -10.37 13.09 -8.45
N GLU A 170 -10.16 12.77 -7.17
CA GLU A 170 -10.52 13.62 -6.06
C GLU A 170 -9.27 14.22 -5.42
N ILE A 171 -9.37 15.50 -5.08
CA ILE A 171 -8.39 16.23 -4.28
C ILE A 171 -9.06 16.53 -2.95
N VAL A 172 -8.53 15.95 -1.89
CA VAL A 172 -9.17 15.95 -0.57
C VAL A 172 -8.24 16.63 0.43
N GLU A 173 -8.70 17.76 0.97
CA GLU A 173 -8.03 18.43 2.08
C GLU A 173 -8.34 17.73 3.41
N VAL A 174 -7.29 17.38 4.14
CA VAL A 174 -7.30 16.79 5.48
C VAL A 174 -6.96 17.91 6.47
N LYS A 175 -7.91 18.22 7.36
CA LYS A 175 -7.82 19.39 8.25
C LYS A 175 -6.77 19.24 9.34
N GLU A 176 -6.59 18.02 9.83
CA GLU A 176 -5.64 17.72 10.89
C GLU A 176 -4.27 17.40 10.30
N ARG A 177 -3.21 17.94 10.92
CA ARG A 177 -1.86 17.53 10.58
C ARG A 177 -1.63 16.10 11.05
N MET A 178 -1.36 15.21 10.11
CA MET A 178 -1.03 13.83 10.39
C MET A 178 0.11 13.37 9.48
N SER A 179 0.79 12.32 9.91
CA SER A 179 1.78 11.67 9.06
C SER A 179 1.09 10.94 7.91
N LEU A 180 1.88 10.56 6.90
CA LEU A 180 1.38 9.83 5.74
C LEU A 180 0.81 8.48 6.14
N GLU A 181 1.51 7.77 7.01
CA GLU A 181 1.17 6.42 7.46
C GLU A 181 -0.12 6.45 8.28
N ARG A 182 -0.29 7.48 9.12
CA ARG A 182 -1.54 7.68 9.88
C ARG A 182 -2.72 8.00 8.97
N TRP A 183 -2.52 8.83 7.94
CA TRP A 183 -3.56 9.08 6.94
C TRP A 183 -3.95 7.79 6.21
N LEU A 184 -2.96 7.05 5.72
CA LEU A 184 -3.19 5.85 4.93
C LEU A 184 -3.81 4.72 5.76
N ALA A 185 -3.40 4.56 7.02
CA ALA A 185 -4.02 3.64 7.98
C ALA A 185 -5.52 3.96 8.16
N GLY A 186 -5.85 5.23 8.44
CA GLY A 186 -7.24 5.68 8.53
C GLY A 186 -8.03 5.45 7.25
N PHE A 187 -7.45 5.81 6.10
CA PHE A 187 -8.07 5.64 4.80
C PHE A 187 -8.39 4.16 4.51
N LEU A 188 -7.45 3.24 4.75
CA LEU A 188 -7.64 1.80 4.56
C LEU A 188 -8.70 1.25 5.52
N CYS A 189 -8.73 1.68 6.78
CA CYS A 189 -9.73 1.25 7.76
C CYS A 189 -11.15 1.72 7.41
N GLU A 190 -11.28 2.94 6.87
CA GLU A 190 -12.58 3.56 6.60
C GLU A 190 -13.17 3.18 5.24
N LEU A 191 -12.34 2.86 4.24
CA LEU A 191 -12.80 2.48 2.90
C LEU A 191 -13.85 1.36 2.87
N PRO A 192 -13.71 0.24 3.61
CA PRO A 192 -14.68 -0.86 3.61
C PRO A 192 -16.08 -0.47 4.12
N ILE A 193 -16.15 0.54 4.99
CA ILE A 193 -17.40 0.97 5.66
C ILE A 193 -17.97 2.27 5.11
N SER A 194 -17.16 3.07 4.40
CA SER A 194 -17.59 4.34 3.79
C SER A 194 -18.39 4.17 2.49
N GLY A 195 -18.46 2.95 1.94
CA GLY A 195 -19.16 2.63 0.70
C GLY A 195 -18.30 2.84 -0.56
N PHE A 196 -18.69 2.19 -1.66
CA PHE A 196 -17.87 2.07 -2.89
C PHE A 196 -18.01 3.22 -3.89
N GLY A 197 -18.80 4.24 -3.57
CA GLY A 197 -19.02 5.41 -4.44
C GLY A 197 -17.99 6.52 -4.22
N GLU A 198 -17.99 7.51 -5.10
CA GLU A 198 -17.17 8.74 -4.98
C GLU A 198 -17.28 9.38 -3.59
N SER A 199 -18.52 9.52 -3.09
CA SER A 199 -18.77 10.08 -1.74
C SER A 199 -18.14 9.25 -0.62
N GLY A 200 -18.09 7.93 -0.77
CA GLY A 200 -17.47 7.03 0.20
C GLY A 200 -15.95 7.13 0.18
N ILE A 201 -15.34 7.20 -1.00
CA ILE A 201 -13.89 7.42 -1.16
C ILE A 201 -13.47 8.76 -0.55
N VAL A 202 -14.21 9.84 -0.85
CA VAL A 202 -13.95 11.17 -0.28
C VAL A 202 -14.14 11.16 1.23
N SER A 203 -15.17 10.49 1.75
CA SER A 203 -15.41 10.36 3.19
C SER A 203 -14.25 9.65 3.88
N ALA A 204 -13.82 8.50 3.36
CA ALA A 204 -12.69 7.75 3.88
C ALA A 204 -11.39 8.59 3.83
N ALA A 205 -11.13 9.29 2.73
CA ALA A 205 -9.92 10.10 2.57
C ALA A 205 -9.89 11.33 3.49
N ARG A 206 -11.04 11.81 3.95
CA ARG A 206 -11.16 12.89 4.96
C ARG A 206 -11.12 12.39 6.39
N SER A 207 -11.30 11.08 6.60
CA SER A 207 -11.34 10.53 7.94
C SER A 207 -10.05 10.89 8.67
N SER A 208 -10.22 11.42 9.88
CA SER A 208 -9.12 11.62 10.81
C SER A 208 -9.29 10.52 11.83
N PRO A 209 -8.48 9.46 11.78
CA PRO A 209 -8.57 8.42 12.78
C PRO A 209 -8.24 9.04 14.14
N GLY A 210 -9.17 8.85 15.10
CA GLY A 210 -9.20 9.53 16.39
C GLY A 210 -8.04 9.25 17.34
#